data_AF-A0A6L3ZXG6-F1
#
_entry.id   AF-A0A6L3ZXG6-F1
#
_cell.length_a   1.000
_cell.length_b   1.000
_cell.length_c   1.000
_cell.angle_alpha   90.00
_cell.angle_beta   90.00
_cell.angle_gamma   90.00
#
_symmetry.space_group_name_H-M   'P 1'
#
loop_
_entity.id
_entity.type
_entity.pdbx_description
1 polymer ?
#
loop_
_entity_poly.entity_id
_entity_poly.type
_entity_poly.pdbx_seq_one_letter_code
_entity_poly.pdbx_strand_id
1 'polypeptide(L)'
;LYALGAGTENYALFLDSIYKQAWNLKADPFTVTTTDTSQRFYIMTGADLPDLRRDYLELTGFPPVPPKQFFGLWVSEYGYDNWDELTGVLDSMRQAHFPLDGFVLDLLWFGGIEQNASQMGSLAWDETTFPDPAGKIAELRETYGLGIMPIEESYVSTTARGYEEAETAGVLVRQCEAADCNMASLSQWWGQGGMVDWTNPDAAAWWHDNRRQHLIHAGVIGHWTDLGEPENYSYQSWYYGFPDLNRHAHADVHNIYNLKWAESIWDGYQRNSPDQRPFILSRSGTSGIQRYGVAMWSGDIGANIISLQTHLNVQMEMSLSGVDYYGADVGGFFRDAFERDMDKATLYTVWLANAALLDVPLRPHTMNTAN
;
A
#
# COMPACT_ATOMS: atom_id res chain seq x y z
N LEU A 1 -3.10 3.73 -21.60
CA LEU A 1 -2.17 4.17 -22.66
C LEU A 1 -2.61 5.54 -23.15
N TYR A 2 -1.74 6.53 -23.16
CA TYR A 2 -2.00 7.85 -23.74
C TYR A 2 -1.18 7.99 -25.02
N ALA A 3 -1.83 8.41 -26.11
CA ALA A 3 -1.20 8.68 -27.39
C ALA A 3 -1.40 10.17 -27.71
N LEU A 4 -0.28 10.88 -27.82
CA LEU A 4 -0.20 12.32 -28.03
C LEU A 4 0.79 12.60 -29.16
N GLY A 5 0.58 13.68 -29.93
CA GLY A 5 1.58 14.07 -30.93
C GLY A 5 1.07 15.00 -32.03
N ALA A 6 2.03 15.63 -32.72
CA ALA A 6 1.74 16.44 -33.90
C ALA A 6 1.27 15.55 -35.06
N GLY A 7 0.06 15.81 -35.57
CA GLY A 7 -0.51 15.04 -36.68
C GLY A 7 -1.26 13.78 -36.27
N THR A 8 -1.43 13.52 -34.96
CA THR A 8 -2.28 12.45 -34.42
C THR A 8 -3.44 13.05 -33.65
N GLU A 9 -4.61 12.41 -33.71
CA GLU A 9 -5.68 12.71 -32.76
C GLU A 9 -5.21 12.26 -31.36
N ASN A 10 -5.29 13.15 -30.37
CA ASN A 10 -4.95 12.81 -29.00
C ASN A 10 -6.01 11.83 -28.47
N TYR A 11 -5.57 10.66 -27.98
CA TYR A 11 -6.47 9.70 -27.37
C TYR A 11 -5.85 8.98 -26.17
N ALA A 12 -6.70 8.52 -25.28
CA ALA A 12 -6.36 7.58 -24.22
C ALA A 12 -7.13 6.27 -24.43
N LEU A 13 -6.43 5.15 -24.29
CA LEU A 13 -6.99 3.80 -24.29
C LEU A 13 -6.91 3.23 -22.87
N PHE A 14 -8.06 2.87 -22.33
CA PHE A 14 -8.18 2.13 -21.07
C PHE A 14 -8.82 0.76 -21.34
N LEU A 15 -8.10 -0.31 -21.01
CA LEU A 15 -8.60 -1.67 -21.08
C LEU A 15 -9.14 -2.05 -19.69
N ASP A 16 -10.47 -2.07 -19.56
CA ASP A 16 -11.19 -2.37 -18.33
C ASP A 16 -11.27 -3.90 -18.16
N SER A 17 -10.15 -4.48 -17.74
CA SER A 17 -10.06 -5.89 -17.41
C SER A 17 -9.17 -6.10 -16.19
N ILE A 18 -9.68 -6.89 -15.25
CA ILE A 18 -9.03 -7.20 -13.97
C ILE A 18 -8.11 -8.44 -14.06
N TYR A 19 -8.12 -9.12 -15.19
CA TYR A 19 -7.30 -10.31 -15.41
C TYR A 19 -5.89 -9.96 -15.88
N LYS A 20 -4.99 -10.94 -15.82
CA LYS A 20 -3.63 -10.80 -16.33
C LYS A 20 -3.64 -10.31 -17.78
N GLN A 21 -2.87 -9.26 -18.04
CA GLN A 21 -2.68 -8.69 -19.37
C GLN A 21 -1.20 -8.76 -19.75
N ALA A 22 -0.89 -8.97 -21.02
CA ALA A 22 0.45 -8.82 -21.57
C ALA A 22 0.40 -7.88 -22.76
N TRP A 23 1.13 -6.77 -22.66
CA TRP A 23 1.19 -5.72 -23.67
C TRP A 23 2.51 -5.81 -24.43
N ASN A 24 2.44 -5.94 -25.75
CA ASN A 24 3.57 -5.84 -26.66
C ASN A 24 3.46 -4.55 -27.48
N LEU A 25 3.99 -3.47 -26.92
CA LEU A 25 4.04 -2.15 -27.55
C LEU A 25 5.16 -2.01 -28.60
N LYS A 26 5.98 -3.06 -28.81
CA LYS A 26 7.07 -3.06 -29.80
C LYS A 26 6.64 -3.61 -31.16
N ALA A 27 5.49 -4.27 -31.24
CA ALA A 27 4.94 -4.77 -32.48
C ALA A 27 4.15 -3.68 -33.22
N ASP A 28 4.00 -3.83 -34.54
CA ASP A 28 3.12 -3.02 -35.37
C ASP A 28 2.19 -3.94 -36.19
N PRO A 29 0.88 -4.03 -35.87
CA PRO A 29 0.23 -3.33 -34.75
C PRO A 29 0.71 -3.85 -33.39
N PHE A 30 0.61 -3.01 -32.35
CA PHE A 30 0.85 -3.47 -30.98
C PHE A 30 -0.19 -4.54 -30.61
N THR A 31 0.15 -5.42 -29.67
CA THR A 31 -0.77 -6.47 -29.22
C THR A 31 -1.00 -6.41 -27.72
N VAL A 32 -2.22 -6.73 -27.31
CA VAL A 32 -2.57 -6.96 -25.90
C VAL A 32 -3.23 -8.33 -25.83
N THR A 33 -2.72 -9.19 -24.96
CA THR A 33 -3.32 -10.50 -24.69
C THR A 33 -3.78 -10.55 -23.23
N THR A 34 -4.94 -11.16 -23.00
CA THR A 34 -5.48 -11.34 -21.66
C THR A 34 -6.25 -12.65 -21.58
N THR A 35 -6.38 -13.18 -20.38
CA THR A 35 -7.19 -14.38 -20.10
C THR A 35 -8.68 -14.07 -19.96
N ASP A 36 -9.07 -12.80 -19.99
CA ASP A 36 -10.47 -12.39 -19.89
C ASP A 36 -11.26 -12.85 -21.13
N THR A 37 -12.44 -13.44 -20.88
CA THR A 37 -13.33 -13.93 -21.94
C THR A 37 -14.23 -12.83 -22.51
N SER A 38 -14.31 -11.68 -21.85
CA SER A 38 -15.00 -10.49 -22.33
C SER A 38 -14.04 -9.32 -22.38
N GLN A 39 -14.00 -8.59 -23.49
CA GLN A 39 -13.13 -7.43 -23.66
C GLN A 39 -13.96 -6.16 -23.60
N ARG A 40 -13.66 -5.31 -22.61
CA ARG A 40 -14.20 -3.95 -22.52
C ARG A 40 -13.05 -2.97 -22.53
N PHE A 41 -13.12 -2.01 -23.43
CA PHE A 41 -12.15 -0.92 -23.47
C PHE A 41 -12.85 0.40 -23.77
N TYR A 42 -12.21 1.47 -23.34
CA TYR A 42 -12.64 2.84 -23.53
C TYR A 42 -11.59 3.58 -24.35
N ILE A 43 -12.04 4.29 -25.38
CA ILE A 43 -11.23 5.25 -26.12
C ILE A 43 -11.77 6.63 -25.76
N MET A 44 -10.93 7.44 -25.13
CA MET A 44 -11.21 8.82 -24.78
C MET A 44 -10.45 9.72 -25.76
N THR A 45 -11.10 10.74 -26.30
CA THR A 45 -10.46 11.73 -27.19
C THR A 45 -10.59 13.11 -26.57
N GLY A 46 -9.61 13.97 -26.75
CA GLY A 46 -9.55 15.26 -26.07
C GLY A 46 -8.63 16.25 -26.76
N ALA A 47 -8.70 17.52 -26.36
CA ALA A 47 -7.84 18.56 -26.95
C ALA A 47 -6.37 18.35 -26.58
N ASP A 48 -6.12 17.89 -25.36
CA ASP A 48 -4.79 17.70 -24.80
C ASP A 48 -4.75 16.62 -23.70
N LEU A 49 -3.56 16.41 -23.13
CA LEU A 49 -3.33 15.41 -22.08
C LEU A 49 -4.13 15.69 -20.79
N PRO A 50 -4.22 16.93 -20.27
CA PRO A 50 -5.11 17.26 -19.15
C PRO A 50 -6.57 16.86 -19.37
N ASP A 51 -7.13 17.09 -20.57
CA ASP A 51 -8.50 16.70 -20.89
C ASP A 51 -8.66 15.18 -20.91
N LEU A 52 -7.77 14.45 -21.60
CA LEU A 52 -7.80 12.99 -21.62
C LEU A 52 -7.71 12.37 -20.22
N ARG A 53 -6.85 12.93 -19.37
CA ARG A 53 -6.69 12.47 -17.99
C ARG A 53 -7.95 12.74 -17.17
N ARG A 54 -8.61 13.87 -17.39
CA ARG A 54 -9.87 14.21 -16.71
C ARG A 54 -10.96 13.20 -17.04
N ASP A 55 -11.13 12.86 -18.31
CA ASP A 55 -12.10 11.85 -18.75
C ASP A 55 -11.81 10.48 -18.12
N TYR A 56 -10.53 10.10 -18.02
CA TYR A 56 -10.11 8.88 -17.33
C TYR A 56 -10.47 8.90 -15.83
N LEU A 57 -10.30 10.04 -15.15
CA LEU A 57 -10.67 10.20 -13.74
C LEU A 57 -12.19 10.29 -13.53
N GLU A 58 -12.95 10.82 -14.49
CA GLU A 58 -14.42 10.76 -14.44
C GLU A 58 -14.93 9.32 -14.46
N LEU A 59 -14.24 8.44 -15.20
CA LEU A 59 -14.56 7.01 -15.24
C LEU A 59 -14.09 6.26 -13.98
N THR A 60 -12.88 6.53 -13.49
CA THR A 60 -12.22 5.69 -12.47
C THR A 60 -12.30 6.26 -11.04
N GLY A 61 -12.58 7.55 -10.91
CA GLY A 61 -12.71 8.29 -9.65
C GLY A 61 -11.60 9.30 -9.42
N PHE A 62 -11.94 10.45 -8.84
CA PHE A 62 -10.99 11.48 -8.45
C PHE A 62 -10.38 11.17 -7.07
N PRO A 63 -9.08 11.40 -6.85
CA PRO A 63 -8.50 11.26 -5.53
C PRO A 63 -8.98 12.36 -4.57
N PRO A 64 -9.30 12.04 -3.31
CA PRO A 64 -9.50 13.06 -2.30
C PRO A 64 -8.15 13.72 -1.98
N VAL A 65 -8.20 14.94 -1.45
CA VAL A 65 -6.99 15.62 -0.95
C VAL A 65 -6.59 15.01 0.41
N PRO A 66 -5.35 14.47 0.55
CA PRO A 66 -4.81 13.94 1.80
C PRO A 66 -4.87 14.96 2.94
N PRO A 67 -4.87 14.49 4.20
CA PRO A 67 -4.56 15.36 5.33
C PRO A 67 -3.24 16.09 5.10
N LYS A 68 -3.19 17.40 5.41
CA LYS A 68 -2.05 18.28 5.13
C LYS A 68 -0.71 17.72 5.63
N GLN A 69 -0.74 17.01 6.76
CA GLN A 69 0.42 16.40 7.40
C GLN A 69 1.16 15.39 6.51
N PHE A 70 0.46 14.71 5.59
CA PHE A 70 1.09 13.76 4.66
C PHE A 70 1.85 14.41 3.51
N PHE A 71 1.82 15.73 3.37
CA PHE A 71 2.73 16.47 2.48
C PHE A 71 4.05 16.84 3.15
N GLY A 72 4.23 16.42 4.40
CA GLY A 72 5.42 16.68 5.22
C GLY A 72 6.46 15.55 5.19
N LEU A 73 7.45 15.66 6.08
CA LEU A 73 8.48 14.62 6.25
C LEU A 73 7.98 13.53 7.20
N TRP A 74 7.97 12.29 6.72
CA TRP A 74 7.61 11.10 7.48
C TRP A 74 8.83 10.17 7.54
N VAL A 75 9.41 9.99 8.72
CA VAL A 75 10.62 9.15 8.86
C VAL A 75 10.23 7.71 9.15
N SER A 76 10.94 6.78 8.52
CA SER A 76 10.69 5.36 8.65
C SER A 76 11.99 4.57 8.48
N GLU A 77 11.96 3.34 8.96
CA GLU A 77 12.91 2.28 8.66
C GLU A 77 12.22 0.94 8.85
N TYR A 78 12.83 -0.14 8.37
CA TYR A 78 12.38 -1.52 8.62
C TYR A 78 13.26 -2.16 9.71
N GLY A 79 12.92 -2.11 10.99
CA GLY A 79 11.84 -1.39 11.67
C GLY A 79 12.37 -0.67 12.90
N TYR A 80 11.54 0.14 13.56
CA TYR A 80 11.84 0.64 14.91
C TYR A 80 11.68 -0.49 15.93
N ASP A 81 12.68 -0.69 16.78
CA ASP A 81 12.70 -1.70 17.83
C ASP A 81 11.76 -1.37 18.97
N ASN A 82 11.49 -0.10 19.29
CA ASN A 82 10.63 0.34 20.41
C ASN A 82 10.44 1.87 20.41
N TRP A 83 9.72 2.38 21.42
CA TRP A 83 9.51 3.82 21.61
C TRP A 83 10.78 4.62 21.92
N ASP A 84 11.79 4.01 22.55
CA ASP A 84 13.03 4.72 22.90
C ASP A 84 13.87 4.99 21.66
N GLU A 85 13.97 4.03 20.73
CA GLU A 85 14.64 4.24 19.44
C GLU A 85 13.95 5.35 18.64
N LEU A 86 12.62 5.29 18.50
CA LEU A 86 11.85 6.34 17.82
C LEU A 86 12.06 7.71 18.47
N THR A 87 12.07 7.77 19.81
CA THR A 87 12.32 9.02 20.55
C THR A 87 13.75 9.51 20.33
N GLY A 88 14.73 8.62 20.22
CA GLY A 88 16.10 8.97 19.85
C GLY A 88 16.22 9.59 18.45
N VAL A 89 15.47 9.07 17.47
CA VAL A 89 15.38 9.66 16.13
C VAL A 89 14.70 11.03 16.20
N LEU A 90 13.60 11.16 16.93
CA LEU A 90 12.92 12.44 17.14
C LEU A 90 13.86 13.51 17.72
N ASP A 91 14.59 13.18 18.79
CA ASP A 91 15.53 14.08 19.44
C ASP A 91 16.65 14.51 18.48
N SER A 92 17.18 13.57 17.70
CA SER A 92 18.21 13.83 16.69
C SER A 92 17.70 14.77 15.60
N MET A 93 16.49 14.54 15.08
CA MET A 93 15.86 15.40 14.07
C MET A 93 15.64 16.82 14.60
N ARG A 94 15.16 16.96 15.85
CA ARG A 94 14.96 18.26 16.50
C ARG A 94 16.27 18.99 16.77
N GLN A 95 17.30 18.28 17.25
CA GLN A 95 18.63 18.82 17.46
C GLN A 95 19.25 19.33 16.15
N ALA A 96 19.02 18.61 15.05
CA ALA A 96 19.45 19.00 13.72
C ALA A 96 18.53 20.04 13.04
N HIS A 97 17.46 20.48 13.71
CA HIS A 97 16.47 21.43 13.20
C HIS A 97 15.77 21.00 11.89
N PHE A 98 15.58 19.69 11.70
CA PHE A 98 14.75 19.18 10.61
C PHE A 98 13.27 19.25 10.97
N PRO A 99 12.40 19.71 10.06
CA PRO A 99 10.95 19.56 10.23
C PRO A 99 10.59 18.08 10.18
N LEU A 100 9.57 17.68 10.93
CA LEU A 100 9.06 16.33 10.97
C LEU A 100 7.55 16.39 11.16
N ASP A 101 6.82 15.55 10.42
CA ASP A 101 5.36 15.48 10.46
C ASP A 101 4.87 14.13 10.97
N GLY A 102 5.68 13.07 10.92
CA GLY A 102 5.31 11.81 11.53
C GLY A 102 6.34 10.69 11.41
N PHE A 103 5.98 9.54 11.95
CA PHE A 103 6.73 8.30 11.83
C PHE A 103 5.88 7.20 11.19
N VAL A 104 6.55 6.36 10.40
CA VAL A 104 5.94 5.15 9.82
C VAL A 104 6.59 3.93 10.48
N LEU A 105 5.76 3.11 11.12
CA LEU A 105 6.22 1.94 11.89
C LEU A 105 6.07 0.66 11.08
N ASP A 106 7.17 -0.08 10.96
CA ASP A 106 7.21 -1.38 10.31
C ASP A 106 6.85 -2.54 11.26
N LEU A 107 6.93 -3.80 10.81
CA LEU A 107 6.37 -5.03 11.42
C LEU A 107 6.62 -5.22 12.93
N LEU A 108 7.65 -4.58 13.50
CA LEU A 108 8.00 -4.69 14.92
C LEU A 108 6.92 -4.12 15.85
N TRP A 109 6.09 -3.16 15.41
CA TRP A 109 5.06 -2.54 16.26
C TRP A 109 4.03 -3.54 16.81
N PHE A 110 3.76 -4.61 16.05
CA PHE A 110 2.82 -5.66 16.43
C PHE A 110 3.49 -6.93 16.99
N GLY A 111 4.82 -6.91 17.15
CA GLY A 111 5.61 -8.04 17.67
C GLY A 111 6.49 -8.76 16.64
N GLY A 112 6.60 -8.22 15.42
CA GLY A 112 7.53 -8.72 14.41
C GLY A 112 7.17 -10.08 13.80
N ILE A 113 8.12 -10.62 13.05
CA ILE A 113 7.97 -11.83 12.25
C ILE A 113 9.02 -12.87 12.61
N GLU A 114 8.55 -14.03 13.04
CA GLU A 114 9.37 -15.23 13.25
C GLU A 114 8.68 -16.44 12.64
N GLN A 115 9.44 -17.36 12.04
CA GLN A 115 8.89 -18.47 11.27
C GLN A 115 7.85 -19.33 12.03
N ASN A 116 7.97 -19.43 13.36
CA ASN A 116 7.06 -20.20 14.22
C ASN A 116 6.38 -19.36 15.31
N ALA A 117 6.47 -18.03 15.25
CA ALA A 117 5.91 -17.12 16.27
C ALA A 117 5.48 -15.75 15.71
N SER A 118 5.27 -15.66 14.40
CA SER A 118 4.89 -14.42 13.70
C SER A 118 3.60 -13.80 14.22
N GLN A 119 3.61 -12.46 14.32
CA GLN A 119 2.44 -11.66 14.69
C GLN A 119 1.80 -10.94 13.50
N MET A 120 2.16 -11.30 12.25
CA MET A 120 1.55 -10.77 11.03
C MET A 120 0.03 -10.92 11.05
N GLY A 121 -0.70 -9.84 10.79
CA GLY A 121 -2.16 -9.79 10.82
C GLY A 121 -2.77 -9.67 12.22
N SER A 122 -1.98 -9.56 13.28
CA SER A 122 -2.52 -9.30 14.62
C SER A 122 -3.16 -7.91 14.70
N LEU A 123 -2.58 -6.90 14.04
CA LEU A 123 -2.99 -5.50 14.14
C LEU A 123 -3.18 -5.06 15.61
N ALA A 124 -2.35 -5.61 16.51
CA ALA A 124 -2.41 -5.33 17.94
C ALA A 124 -1.00 -4.98 18.41
N TRP A 125 -0.89 -3.90 19.20
CA TRP A 125 0.40 -3.45 19.73
C TRP A 125 1.10 -4.55 20.53
N ASP A 126 2.39 -4.75 20.29
CA ASP A 126 3.23 -5.44 21.26
C ASP A 126 3.59 -4.47 22.40
N GLU A 127 2.74 -4.42 23.42
CA GLU A 127 2.93 -3.53 24.58
C GLU A 127 4.15 -3.89 25.44
N THR A 128 4.82 -5.02 25.21
CA THR A 128 6.11 -5.31 25.87
C THR A 128 7.23 -4.44 25.30
N THR A 129 7.15 -4.15 24.01
CA THR A 129 8.13 -3.41 23.22
C THR A 129 7.70 -1.95 23.00
N PHE A 130 6.39 -1.73 22.85
CA PHE A 130 5.73 -0.45 22.66
C PHE A 130 4.71 -0.19 23.78
N PRO A 131 5.14 -0.01 25.04
CA PRO A 131 4.23 0.17 26.17
C PRO A 131 3.42 1.46 26.06
N ASP A 132 2.17 1.43 26.58
CA ASP A 132 1.22 2.56 26.54
C ASP A 132 1.15 3.25 25.15
N PRO A 133 0.80 2.52 24.08
CA PRO A 133 0.83 3.06 22.73
C PRO A 133 -0.12 4.25 22.57
N ALA A 134 -1.30 4.21 23.19
CA ALA A 134 -2.25 5.32 23.16
C ALA A 134 -1.71 6.58 23.84
N GLY A 135 -1.07 6.45 25.01
CA GLY A 135 -0.42 7.56 25.69
C GLY A 135 0.73 8.14 24.86
N LYS A 136 1.58 7.29 24.29
CA LYS A 136 2.72 7.73 23.47
C LYS A 136 2.29 8.43 22.18
N ILE A 137 1.28 7.91 21.47
CA ILE A 137 0.73 8.54 20.26
C ILE A 137 0.10 9.90 20.60
N ALA A 138 -0.64 10.00 21.71
CA ALA A 138 -1.18 11.27 22.18
C ALA A 138 -0.07 12.28 22.53
N GLU A 139 0.97 11.85 23.23
CA GLU A 139 2.16 12.67 23.54
C GLU A 139 2.80 13.23 22.27
N LEU A 140 3.04 12.37 21.27
CA LEU A 140 3.66 12.73 19.99
C LEU A 140 2.83 13.78 19.24
N ARG A 141 1.51 13.58 19.19
CA ARG A 141 0.57 14.50 18.56
C ARG A 141 0.51 15.84 19.28
N GLU A 142 0.33 15.84 20.59
CA GLU A 142 0.02 17.04 21.37
C GLU A 142 1.26 17.90 21.64
N THR A 143 2.41 17.27 21.84
CA THR A 143 3.66 17.98 22.15
C THR A 143 4.41 18.40 20.90
N TYR A 144 4.38 17.56 19.87
CA TYR A 144 5.23 17.73 18.69
C TYR A 144 4.46 17.90 17.38
N GLY A 145 3.14 17.69 17.37
CA GLY A 145 2.35 17.74 16.13
C GLY A 145 2.59 16.55 15.21
N LEU A 146 3.09 15.43 15.74
CA LEU A 146 3.51 14.27 14.96
C LEU A 146 2.41 13.20 14.85
N GLY A 147 2.36 12.56 13.69
CA GLY A 147 1.44 11.47 13.39
C GLY A 147 2.14 10.12 13.38
N ILE A 148 1.37 9.05 13.57
CA ILE A 148 1.83 7.67 13.45
C ILE A 148 1.03 6.96 12.36
N MET A 149 1.75 6.25 11.50
CA MET A 149 1.21 5.36 10.48
C MET A 149 1.89 3.98 10.60
N PRO A 150 1.23 2.98 11.20
CA PRO A 150 1.77 1.63 11.24
C PRO A 150 1.50 0.87 9.93
N ILE A 151 2.36 -0.11 9.65
CA ILE A 151 2.16 -1.12 8.60
C ILE A 151 1.05 -2.10 8.98
N GLU A 152 0.30 -2.56 7.98
CA GLU A 152 -0.57 -3.72 8.04
C GLU A 152 -0.47 -4.52 6.73
N GLU A 153 -0.52 -5.84 6.84
CA GLU A 153 -0.56 -6.77 5.72
C GLU A 153 -1.95 -7.42 5.61
N SER A 154 -2.19 -8.04 4.47
CA SER A 154 -3.39 -8.86 4.26
C SER A 154 -3.30 -10.28 4.82
N TYR A 155 -2.12 -10.70 5.27
CA TYR A 155 -1.89 -12.05 5.79
C TYR A 155 -2.13 -12.12 7.29
N VAL A 156 -2.60 -13.27 7.76
CA VAL A 156 -2.86 -13.52 9.19
C VAL A 156 -2.19 -14.82 9.59
N SER A 157 -1.14 -14.73 10.39
CA SER A 157 -0.41 -15.90 10.89
C SER A 157 -1.26 -16.70 11.86
N THR A 158 -1.14 -18.03 11.82
CA THR A 158 -1.78 -18.93 12.79
C THR A 158 -1.29 -18.69 14.23
N THR A 159 -0.14 -18.05 14.41
CA THR A 159 0.41 -17.67 15.73
C THR A 159 0.08 -16.24 16.12
N ALA A 160 -0.55 -15.45 15.24
CA ALA A 160 -0.89 -14.07 15.52
C ALA A 160 -2.04 -13.99 16.53
N ARG A 161 -1.95 -13.02 17.44
CA ARG A 161 -3.07 -12.66 18.30
C ARG A 161 -4.30 -12.35 17.45
N GLY A 162 -5.41 -12.98 17.78
CA GLY A 162 -6.65 -12.74 17.07
C GLY A 162 -6.90 -13.61 15.82
N TYR A 163 -6.05 -14.62 15.56
CA TYR A 163 -6.23 -15.55 14.43
C TYR A 163 -7.50 -16.38 14.59
N GLU A 164 -7.73 -16.99 15.76
CA GLU A 164 -8.89 -17.85 16.00
C GLU A 164 -10.21 -17.09 15.83
N GLU A 165 -10.24 -15.81 16.22
CA GLU A 165 -11.38 -14.92 16.05
C GLU A 165 -11.65 -14.62 14.57
N ALA A 166 -10.60 -14.36 13.78
CA ALA A 166 -10.72 -14.13 12.35
C ALA A 166 -11.17 -15.41 11.61
N GLU A 167 -10.62 -16.56 11.99
CA GLU A 167 -11.01 -17.86 11.46
C GLU A 167 -12.48 -18.17 11.78
N THR A 168 -12.88 -17.99 13.04
CA THR A 168 -14.27 -18.23 13.50
C THR A 168 -15.26 -17.27 12.84
N ALA A 169 -14.87 -16.01 12.63
CA ALA A 169 -15.69 -15.04 11.91
C ALA A 169 -15.79 -15.33 10.41
N GLY A 170 -14.96 -16.24 9.86
CA GLY A 170 -15.00 -16.65 8.47
C GLY A 170 -14.56 -15.54 7.50
N VAL A 171 -13.70 -14.62 7.96
CA VAL A 171 -13.25 -13.44 7.21
C VAL A 171 -12.03 -13.68 6.34
N LEU A 172 -11.44 -14.87 6.43
CA LEU A 172 -10.25 -15.24 5.70
C LEU A 172 -10.60 -16.08 4.46
N VAL A 173 -9.73 -16.02 3.46
CA VAL A 173 -9.82 -16.75 2.19
C VAL A 173 -9.83 -18.26 2.45
N ARG A 174 -10.68 -18.97 1.72
CA ARG A 174 -10.86 -20.42 1.86
C ARG A 174 -10.08 -21.17 0.78
N GLN A 175 -9.95 -22.47 0.97
CA GLN A 175 -9.56 -23.44 -0.05
C GLN A 175 -10.67 -24.48 -0.12
N CYS A 176 -11.33 -24.55 -1.28
CA CYS A 176 -12.45 -25.46 -1.49
C CYS A 176 -12.04 -26.57 -2.46
N GLU A 177 -12.11 -27.81 -1.99
CA GLU A 177 -11.98 -29.01 -2.81
C GLU A 177 -13.31 -29.76 -2.82
N ALA A 178 -13.98 -29.77 -3.98
CA ALA A 178 -15.34 -30.29 -4.14
C ALA A 178 -16.34 -29.61 -3.17
N ALA A 179 -16.98 -30.35 -2.26
CA ALA A 179 -17.95 -29.82 -1.30
C ALA A 179 -17.31 -29.35 0.02
N ASP A 180 -16.02 -29.65 0.23
CA ASP A 180 -15.32 -29.34 1.47
C ASP A 180 -14.51 -28.04 1.30
N CYS A 181 -14.88 -27.02 2.08
CA CYS A 181 -14.18 -25.74 2.12
C CYS A 181 -13.49 -25.58 3.47
N ASN A 182 -12.16 -25.59 3.47
CA ASN A 182 -11.35 -25.30 4.64
C ASN A 182 -10.70 -23.92 4.51
N MET A 183 -10.04 -23.47 5.56
CA MET A 183 -9.20 -22.28 5.51
C MET A 183 -8.05 -22.46 4.51
N ALA A 184 -7.81 -21.44 3.66
CA ALA A 184 -6.60 -21.45 2.83
C ALA A 184 -5.39 -21.25 3.75
N SER A 185 -4.46 -22.20 3.70
CA SER A 185 -3.20 -22.10 4.42
C SER A 185 -2.06 -21.80 3.45
N LEU A 186 -1.33 -20.74 3.76
CA LEU A 186 -0.10 -20.31 3.09
C LEU A 186 1.07 -20.60 4.03
N SER A 187 2.21 -20.96 3.47
CA SER A 187 3.46 -21.19 4.20
C SER A 187 4.57 -20.39 3.54
N GLN A 188 5.05 -19.35 4.23
CA GLN A 188 5.93 -18.32 3.69
C GLN A 188 7.00 -17.89 4.69
N TRP A 189 7.78 -16.86 4.31
CA TRP A 189 8.81 -16.27 5.16
C TRP A 189 8.26 -15.75 6.50
N TRP A 190 6.99 -15.35 6.52
CA TRP A 190 6.29 -14.90 7.72
C TRP A 190 5.62 -16.00 8.53
N GLY A 191 5.82 -17.28 8.18
CA GLY A 191 5.24 -18.43 8.87
C GLY A 191 4.05 -19.05 8.13
N GLN A 192 3.16 -19.70 8.88
CA GLN A 192 1.93 -20.30 8.35
C GLN A 192 0.72 -19.44 8.68
N GLY A 193 -0.27 -19.39 7.79
CA GLY A 193 -1.49 -18.60 8.02
C GLY A 193 -2.39 -18.46 6.82
N GLY A 194 -3.38 -17.59 6.94
CA GLY A 194 -4.34 -17.27 5.88
C GLY A 194 -4.16 -15.87 5.33
N MET A 195 -5.12 -15.44 4.52
CA MET A 195 -5.20 -14.09 3.98
C MET A 195 -6.63 -13.57 4.16
N VAL A 196 -6.80 -12.28 4.47
CA VAL A 196 -8.13 -11.68 4.62
C VAL A 196 -8.84 -11.63 3.26
N ASP A 197 -10.13 -11.95 3.22
CA ASP A 197 -10.91 -11.88 2.00
C ASP A 197 -11.56 -10.50 1.83
N TRP A 198 -10.81 -9.53 1.30
CA TRP A 198 -11.34 -8.17 1.07
C TRP A 198 -12.48 -8.12 0.05
N THR A 199 -12.66 -9.16 -0.76
CA THR A 199 -13.77 -9.21 -1.71
C THR A 199 -15.11 -9.52 -1.03
N ASN A 200 -15.07 -10.07 0.19
CA ASN A 200 -16.23 -10.25 1.03
C ASN A 200 -16.52 -8.95 1.81
N PRO A 201 -17.65 -8.25 1.54
CA PRO A 201 -17.97 -6.99 2.22
C PRO A 201 -18.15 -7.16 3.73
N ASP A 202 -18.64 -8.31 4.20
CA ASP A 202 -18.81 -8.58 5.63
C ASP A 202 -17.44 -8.81 6.30
N ALA A 203 -16.51 -9.48 5.61
CA ALA A 203 -15.14 -9.65 6.10
C ALA A 203 -14.40 -8.31 6.16
N ALA A 204 -14.51 -7.51 5.11
CA ALA A 204 -13.96 -6.16 5.02
C ALA A 204 -14.49 -5.27 6.16
N ALA A 205 -15.79 -5.29 6.41
CA ALA A 205 -16.40 -4.52 7.50
C ALA A 205 -15.96 -5.03 8.87
N TRP A 206 -16.02 -6.35 9.08
CA TRP A 206 -15.60 -6.98 10.33
C TRP A 206 -14.15 -6.64 10.67
N TRP A 207 -13.24 -6.72 9.69
CA TRP A 207 -11.82 -6.44 9.92
C TRP A 207 -11.60 -5.00 10.35
N HIS A 208 -12.23 -4.04 9.66
CA HIS A 208 -12.11 -2.64 10.05
C HIS A 208 -12.68 -2.40 11.47
N ASP A 209 -13.89 -2.87 11.72
CA ASP A 209 -14.64 -2.58 12.94
C ASP A 209 -14.03 -3.28 14.17
N ASN A 210 -13.41 -4.46 14.01
CA ASN A 210 -12.85 -5.23 15.12
C ASN A 210 -11.33 -5.08 15.26
N ARG A 211 -10.59 -4.83 14.18
CA ARG A 211 -9.12 -4.79 14.20
C ARG A 211 -8.54 -3.37 14.12
N ARG A 212 -9.14 -2.47 13.34
CA ARG A 212 -8.57 -1.11 13.13
C ARG A 212 -9.10 -0.06 14.11
N GLN A 213 -10.31 -0.21 14.64
CA GLN A 213 -10.96 0.83 15.45
C GLN A 213 -10.13 1.25 16.68
N HIS A 214 -9.49 0.31 17.37
CA HIS A 214 -8.67 0.66 18.53
C HIS A 214 -7.41 1.46 18.15
N LEU A 215 -6.81 1.21 16.97
CA LEU A 215 -5.68 1.99 16.43
C LEU A 215 -6.12 3.42 16.10
N ILE A 216 -7.27 3.56 15.45
CA ILE A 216 -7.85 4.86 15.09
C ILE A 216 -8.18 5.66 16.35
N HIS A 217 -8.78 5.02 17.36
CA HIS A 217 -9.06 5.65 18.66
C HIS A 217 -7.79 6.05 19.42
N ALA A 218 -6.70 5.28 19.28
CA ALA A 218 -5.39 5.63 19.83
C ALA A 218 -4.73 6.83 19.14
N GLY A 219 -5.22 7.24 17.96
CA GLY A 219 -4.74 8.41 17.22
C GLY A 219 -3.86 8.09 16.02
N VAL A 220 -3.87 6.84 15.52
CA VAL A 220 -3.28 6.51 14.22
C VAL A 220 -4.02 7.24 13.11
N ILE A 221 -3.27 7.89 12.20
CA ILE A 221 -3.85 8.76 11.16
C ILE A 221 -3.60 8.28 9.72
N GLY A 222 -2.90 7.17 9.55
CA GLY A 222 -2.66 6.56 8.24
C GLY A 222 -2.53 5.05 8.33
N HIS A 223 -2.65 4.37 7.19
CA HIS A 223 -2.50 2.92 7.04
C HIS A 223 -1.43 2.66 6.00
N TRP A 224 -0.36 1.95 6.35
CA TRP A 224 0.59 1.47 5.36
C TRP A 224 0.23 0.03 4.98
N THR A 225 -0.34 -0.16 3.78
CA THR A 225 -0.83 -1.46 3.30
C THR A 225 0.19 -2.13 2.39
N ASP A 226 0.93 -3.10 2.93
CA ASP A 226 1.98 -3.81 2.23
C ASP A 226 1.56 -5.22 1.76
N LEU A 227 2.31 -5.74 0.78
CA LEU A 227 2.15 -7.08 0.19
C LEU A 227 0.80 -7.32 -0.48
N GLY A 228 0.12 -6.24 -0.90
CA GLY A 228 -1.25 -6.23 -1.39
C GLY A 228 -1.44 -6.67 -2.84
N GLU A 229 -0.39 -7.06 -3.58
CA GLU A 229 -0.50 -7.50 -4.98
C GLU A 229 -1.62 -8.54 -5.23
N PRO A 230 -1.87 -9.56 -4.38
CA PRO A 230 -1.10 -10.07 -3.24
C PRO A 230 0.21 -10.75 -3.63
N GLU A 231 1.25 -10.60 -2.81
CA GLU A 231 2.57 -11.23 -3.04
C GLU A 231 2.49 -12.76 -3.20
N ASN A 232 1.54 -13.40 -2.50
CA ASN A 232 1.33 -14.84 -2.56
C ASN A 232 0.13 -15.21 -3.42
N TYR A 233 0.39 -15.87 -4.54
CA TYR A 233 -0.64 -16.42 -5.41
C TYR A 233 -0.90 -17.91 -5.12
N SER A 234 -2.17 -18.28 -4.91
CA SER A 234 -2.60 -19.67 -4.78
C SER A 234 -3.80 -19.97 -5.68
N TYR A 235 -3.66 -20.96 -6.56
CA TYR A 235 -4.72 -21.39 -7.49
C TYR A 235 -5.84 -22.17 -6.79
N GLN A 236 -5.61 -22.63 -5.56
CA GLN A 236 -6.59 -23.37 -4.76
C GLN A 236 -7.45 -22.43 -3.89
N SER A 237 -7.11 -21.14 -3.83
CA SER A 237 -7.87 -20.15 -3.08
C SER A 237 -9.27 -19.96 -3.67
N TRP A 238 -10.23 -19.90 -2.77
CA TRP A 238 -11.64 -19.62 -2.99
C TRP A 238 -12.02 -18.36 -2.20
N TYR A 239 -12.24 -17.28 -2.93
CA TYR A 239 -12.68 -15.99 -2.42
C TYR A 239 -14.20 -15.88 -2.49
N TYR A 240 -14.78 -14.95 -1.75
CA TYR A 240 -16.13 -14.47 -2.01
C TYR A 240 -16.26 -13.98 -3.45
N GLY A 241 -15.26 -13.22 -3.93
CA GLY A 241 -15.07 -12.83 -5.32
C GLY A 241 -16.28 -12.11 -5.90
N PHE A 242 -16.83 -12.66 -6.98
CA PHE A 242 -18.04 -12.18 -7.64
C PHE A 242 -19.06 -13.32 -7.73
N PRO A 243 -19.87 -13.55 -6.68
CA PRO A 243 -20.80 -14.68 -6.63
C PRO A 243 -21.80 -14.69 -7.78
N ASP A 244 -22.29 -13.52 -8.18
CA ASP A 244 -23.24 -13.37 -9.30
C ASP A 244 -22.67 -13.80 -10.65
N LEU A 245 -21.34 -13.81 -10.77
CA LEU A 245 -20.61 -14.28 -11.95
C LEU A 245 -20.01 -15.67 -11.76
N ASN A 246 -20.21 -16.30 -10.59
CA ASN A 246 -19.58 -17.55 -10.17
C ASN A 246 -18.05 -17.51 -10.35
N ARG A 247 -17.42 -16.41 -9.91
CA ARG A 247 -15.98 -16.14 -10.02
C ARG A 247 -15.39 -16.03 -8.62
N HIS A 248 -14.62 -17.03 -8.23
CA HIS A 248 -14.10 -17.20 -6.86
C HIS A 248 -12.59 -17.49 -6.84
N ALA A 249 -11.96 -17.70 -7.99
CA ALA A 249 -10.55 -18.05 -8.03
C ALA A 249 -9.68 -16.84 -7.72
N HIS A 250 -8.44 -17.08 -7.27
CA HIS A 250 -7.46 -15.99 -7.10
C HIS A 250 -7.30 -15.17 -8.39
N ALA A 251 -7.23 -15.81 -9.56
CA ALA A 251 -7.15 -15.11 -10.84
C ALA A 251 -8.30 -14.12 -11.09
N ASP A 252 -9.48 -14.38 -10.53
CA ASP A 252 -10.66 -13.52 -10.70
C ASP A 252 -10.52 -12.22 -9.90
N VAL A 253 -9.73 -12.21 -8.83
CA VAL A 253 -9.67 -11.10 -7.88
C VAL A 253 -8.28 -10.46 -7.78
N HIS A 254 -7.22 -11.11 -8.29
CA HIS A 254 -5.83 -10.73 -8.06
C HIS A 254 -5.58 -9.22 -8.19
N ASN A 255 -5.83 -8.63 -9.36
CA ASN A 255 -5.53 -7.21 -9.58
C ASN A 255 -6.53 -6.24 -8.95
N ILE A 256 -7.70 -6.70 -8.45
CA ILE A 256 -8.63 -5.83 -7.69
C ILE A 256 -8.51 -6.01 -6.19
N TYR A 257 -7.69 -6.95 -5.72
CA TYR A 257 -7.64 -7.32 -4.33
C TYR A 257 -7.29 -6.12 -3.44
N ASN A 258 -6.24 -5.37 -3.80
CA ASN A 258 -5.86 -4.19 -3.04
C ASN A 258 -6.83 -3.00 -3.22
N LEU A 259 -7.53 -2.92 -4.35
CA LEU A 259 -8.63 -1.95 -4.50
C LEU A 259 -9.74 -2.23 -3.48
N LYS A 260 -10.06 -3.51 -3.25
CA LYS A 260 -11.04 -3.93 -2.24
C LYS A 260 -10.55 -3.74 -0.81
N TRP A 261 -9.25 -3.91 -0.58
CA TRP A 261 -8.65 -3.55 0.70
C TRP A 261 -8.76 -2.04 0.97
N ALA A 262 -8.37 -1.20 0.02
CA ALA A 262 -8.49 0.26 0.15
C ALA A 262 -9.95 0.70 0.36
N GLU A 263 -10.89 0.10 -0.38
CA GLU A 263 -12.33 0.29 -0.18
C GLU A 263 -12.77 -0.09 1.25
N SER A 264 -12.27 -1.19 1.81
CA SER A 264 -12.59 -1.61 3.18
C SER A 264 -12.18 -0.58 4.23
N ILE A 265 -11.02 0.07 4.04
CA ILE A 265 -10.53 1.11 4.93
C ILE A 265 -11.42 2.34 4.77
N TRP A 266 -11.62 2.80 3.53
CA TRP A 266 -12.46 3.97 3.24
C TRP A 266 -13.87 3.83 3.82
N ASP A 267 -14.57 2.75 3.50
CA ASP A 267 -15.93 2.51 3.97
C ASP A 267 -15.99 2.37 5.50
N GLY A 268 -14.95 1.80 6.10
CA GLY A 268 -14.80 1.74 7.55
C GLY A 268 -14.73 3.11 8.21
N TYR A 269 -13.98 4.04 7.64
CA TYR A 269 -13.96 5.43 8.08
C TYR A 269 -15.33 6.09 7.86
N GLN A 270 -16.00 5.86 6.73
CA GLN A 270 -17.34 6.42 6.51
C GLN A 270 -18.36 5.93 7.55
N ARG A 271 -18.25 4.66 7.99
CA ARG A 271 -19.12 4.09 9.02
C ARG A 271 -18.82 4.60 10.43
N ASN A 272 -17.54 4.68 10.80
CA ASN A 272 -17.12 4.85 12.20
C ASN A 272 -16.47 6.21 12.51
N SER A 273 -15.97 6.94 11.50
CA SER A 273 -15.22 8.19 11.66
C SER A 273 -15.38 9.11 10.43
N PRO A 274 -16.62 9.50 10.06
CA PRO A 274 -16.91 10.16 8.77
C PRO A 274 -16.27 11.54 8.60
N ASP A 275 -15.89 12.19 9.70
CA ASP A 275 -15.20 13.49 9.68
C ASP A 275 -13.69 13.36 9.43
N GLN A 276 -13.15 12.14 9.44
CA GLN A 276 -11.75 11.85 9.17
C GLN A 276 -11.56 11.36 7.73
N ARG A 277 -10.46 11.80 7.10
CA ARG A 277 -10.04 11.30 5.80
C ARG A 277 -8.96 10.25 6.03
N PRO A 278 -9.17 8.98 5.63
CA PRO A 278 -8.10 8.01 5.68
C PRO A 278 -6.99 8.41 4.70
N PHE A 279 -5.76 8.22 5.12
CA PHE A 279 -4.60 8.18 4.24
C PHE A 279 -4.10 6.76 4.18
N ILE A 280 -3.90 6.24 2.98
CA ILE A 280 -3.45 4.87 2.76
C ILE A 280 -2.19 4.94 1.91
N LEU A 281 -1.07 4.44 2.41
CA LEU A 281 0.15 4.25 1.64
C LEU A 281 0.16 2.80 1.14
N SER A 282 0.10 2.56 -0.17
CA SER A 282 -0.06 1.21 -0.74
C SER A 282 0.96 0.83 -1.83
N ARG A 283 1.40 -0.45 -1.84
CA ARG A 283 2.45 -0.91 -2.78
C ARG A 283 1.88 -1.18 -4.17
N SER A 284 0.64 -1.64 -4.21
CA SER A 284 -0.01 -2.14 -5.42
C SER A 284 -1.42 -1.57 -5.57
N GLY A 285 -2.02 -1.77 -6.74
CA GLY A 285 -3.36 -1.28 -7.00
C GLY A 285 -3.79 -1.50 -8.44
N THR A 286 -4.98 -1.01 -8.75
CA THR A 286 -5.51 -0.96 -10.10
C THR A 286 -6.25 0.35 -10.32
N SER A 287 -6.71 0.59 -11.55
CA SER A 287 -7.46 1.78 -11.93
C SER A 287 -8.61 2.06 -10.95
N GLY A 288 -8.63 3.28 -10.42
CA GLY A 288 -9.66 3.74 -9.50
C GLY A 288 -9.29 3.62 -8.02
N ILE A 289 -8.16 3.02 -7.67
CA ILE A 289 -7.68 2.95 -6.27
C ILE A 289 -7.52 4.32 -5.62
N GLN A 290 -7.15 5.33 -6.41
CA GLN A 290 -6.93 6.70 -5.96
C GLN A 290 -8.15 7.31 -5.26
N ARG A 291 -9.38 6.88 -5.59
CA ARG A 291 -10.62 7.44 -5.04
C ARG A 291 -10.81 7.15 -3.55
N TYR A 292 -10.06 6.18 -3.01
CA TYR A 292 -10.13 5.78 -1.61
C TYR A 292 -9.04 6.43 -0.73
N GLY A 293 -8.38 7.50 -1.22
CA GLY A 293 -7.35 8.20 -0.45
C GLY A 293 -6.00 7.48 -0.43
N VAL A 294 -5.71 6.71 -1.48
CA VAL A 294 -4.47 5.97 -1.62
C VAL A 294 -3.38 6.84 -2.25
N ALA A 295 -2.25 6.94 -1.56
CA ALA A 295 -0.95 7.22 -2.12
C ALA A 295 -0.21 5.90 -2.38
N MET A 296 0.65 5.84 -3.39
CA MET A 296 1.44 4.63 -3.67
C MET A 296 2.94 4.89 -3.53
N TRP A 297 3.72 3.81 -3.35
CA TRP A 297 5.18 3.92 -3.42
C TRP A 297 5.80 2.91 -4.38
N SER A 298 7.07 3.13 -4.71
CA SER A 298 7.84 2.33 -5.67
C SER A 298 8.19 0.90 -5.24
N GLY A 299 7.77 0.47 -4.05
CA GLY A 299 8.24 -0.77 -3.46
C GLY A 299 9.73 -0.75 -3.13
N ASP A 300 10.25 -1.95 -2.92
CA ASP A 300 11.58 -2.22 -2.36
C ASP A 300 12.69 -2.01 -3.41
N ILE A 301 13.04 -0.75 -3.63
CA ILE A 301 14.02 -0.34 -4.65
C ILE A 301 15.46 -0.33 -4.13
N GLY A 302 16.42 -0.47 -5.04
CA GLY A 302 17.84 -0.38 -4.71
C GLY A 302 18.30 1.04 -4.37
N ALA A 303 19.26 1.16 -3.45
CA ALA A 303 19.94 2.41 -3.13
C ALA A 303 20.97 2.80 -4.21
N ASN A 304 20.53 3.12 -5.42
CA ASN A 304 21.38 3.56 -6.53
C ASN A 304 20.73 4.64 -7.41
N ILE A 305 21.53 5.27 -8.27
CA ILE A 305 21.08 6.38 -9.12
C ILE A 305 20.10 5.94 -10.20
N ILE A 306 20.21 4.70 -10.68
CA ILE A 306 19.31 4.13 -11.69
C ILE A 306 17.89 3.98 -11.11
N SER A 307 17.77 3.55 -9.86
CA SER A 307 16.49 3.49 -9.15
C SER A 307 15.86 4.87 -8.98
N LEU A 308 16.63 5.91 -8.62
CA LEU A 308 16.12 7.29 -8.58
C LEU A 308 15.64 7.76 -9.98
N GLN A 309 16.42 7.52 -11.03
CA GLN A 309 16.02 7.89 -12.40
C GLN A 309 14.75 7.15 -12.85
N THR A 310 14.63 5.88 -12.47
CA THR A 310 13.46 5.06 -12.77
C THR A 310 12.23 5.56 -12.02
N HIS A 311 12.38 5.90 -10.73
CA HIS A 311 11.31 6.47 -9.89
C HIS A 311 10.68 7.72 -10.52
N LEU A 312 11.51 8.66 -10.99
CA LEU A 312 11.02 9.89 -11.65
C LEU A 312 10.19 9.60 -12.91
N ASN A 313 10.56 8.57 -13.68
CA ASN A 313 9.78 8.16 -14.85
C ASN A 313 8.47 7.48 -14.43
N VAL A 314 8.52 6.58 -13.45
CA VAL A 314 7.34 5.87 -12.94
C VAL A 314 6.33 6.84 -12.32
N GLN A 315 6.79 7.86 -11.60
CA GLN A 315 5.91 8.87 -11.00
C GLN A 315 5.03 9.58 -12.04
N MET A 316 5.57 9.87 -13.23
CA MET A 316 4.77 10.41 -14.34
C MET A 316 3.70 9.41 -14.81
N GLU A 317 4.06 8.14 -14.98
CA GLU A 317 3.14 7.08 -15.40
C GLU A 317 2.04 6.83 -14.36
N MET A 318 2.38 6.88 -13.07
CA MET A 318 1.42 6.75 -11.96
C MET A 318 0.43 7.91 -11.96
N SER A 319 0.90 9.15 -12.13
CA SER A 319 0.03 10.33 -12.24
C SER A 319 -0.93 10.21 -13.42
N LEU A 320 -0.45 9.78 -14.59
CA LEU A 320 -1.30 9.54 -15.76
C LEU A 320 -2.25 8.35 -15.57
N SER A 321 -1.91 7.40 -14.70
CA SER A 321 -2.76 6.28 -14.32
C SER A 321 -3.75 6.62 -13.20
N GLY A 322 -3.81 7.89 -12.78
CA GLY A 322 -4.77 8.43 -11.82
C GLY A 322 -4.25 8.55 -10.37
N VAL A 323 -3.03 8.11 -10.10
CA VAL A 323 -2.43 8.14 -8.75
C VAL A 323 -1.61 9.41 -8.61
N ASP A 324 -2.21 10.44 -8.01
CA ASP A 324 -1.60 11.77 -7.84
C ASP A 324 -0.55 11.83 -6.71
N TYR A 325 -0.66 10.93 -5.73
CA TYR A 325 0.24 10.86 -4.60
C TYR A 325 1.10 9.62 -4.75
N TYR A 326 2.36 9.83 -5.10
CA TYR A 326 3.32 8.75 -5.34
C TYR A 326 4.68 9.14 -4.76
N GLY A 327 5.32 8.21 -4.07
CA GLY A 327 6.66 8.42 -3.50
C GLY A 327 7.55 7.20 -3.62
N ALA A 328 8.76 7.31 -3.08
CA ALA A 328 9.70 6.20 -2.97
C ALA A 328 10.18 6.01 -1.53
N ASP A 329 10.89 4.90 -1.30
CA ASP A 329 11.81 4.80 -0.18
C ASP A 329 12.99 5.74 -0.44
N VAL A 330 12.97 6.94 0.14
CA VAL A 330 13.94 7.99 -0.18
C VAL A 330 15.34 7.59 0.29
N GLY A 331 16.26 7.47 -0.66
CA GLY A 331 17.60 6.92 -0.45
C GLY A 331 17.76 5.47 -0.91
N GLY A 332 16.64 4.80 -1.22
CA GLY A 332 16.54 3.40 -1.61
C GLY A 332 16.49 2.43 -0.43
N PHE A 333 15.69 1.38 -0.56
CA PHE A 333 15.44 0.38 0.47
C PHE A 333 16.62 -0.59 0.65
N PHE A 334 17.06 -1.20 -0.46
CA PHE A 334 18.14 -2.18 -0.47
C PHE A 334 19.51 -1.50 -0.58
N ARG A 335 20.20 -1.38 0.56
CA ARG A 335 21.50 -0.70 0.66
C ARG A 335 22.67 -1.45 0.01
N ASP A 336 22.52 -2.76 -0.19
CA ASP A 336 23.48 -3.62 -0.88
C ASP A 336 23.51 -3.37 -2.40
N ALA A 337 22.43 -2.84 -2.96
CA ALA A 337 22.34 -2.38 -4.35
C ALA A 337 23.11 -1.08 -4.64
N PHE A 338 23.89 -0.58 -3.67
CA PHE A 338 24.66 0.66 -3.81
C PHE A 338 25.83 0.51 -4.79
N GLU A 339 25.82 1.36 -5.82
CA GLU A 339 26.88 1.43 -6.83
C GLU A 339 28.03 2.32 -6.38
N ARG A 340 29.28 1.96 -6.74
CA ARG A 340 30.49 2.64 -6.26
C ARG A 340 30.82 3.97 -6.96
N ASP A 341 30.08 4.31 -8.01
CA ASP A 341 30.40 5.45 -8.89
C ASP A 341 29.88 6.79 -8.35
N MET A 342 29.04 6.78 -7.32
CA MET A 342 28.60 7.94 -6.55
C MET A 342 28.85 7.63 -5.06
N ASP A 343 29.18 8.62 -4.23
CA ASP A 343 29.24 8.38 -2.78
C ASP A 343 27.84 8.40 -2.15
N LYS A 344 27.70 7.69 -1.01
CA LYS A 344 26.39 7.47 -0.36
C LYS A 344 25.71 8.77 0.06
N ALA A 345 26.48 9.73 0.54
CA ALA A 345 25.95 11.00 1.01
C ALA A 345 25.43 11.84 -0.16
N THR A 346 26.15 11.88 -1.28
CA THR A 346 25.70 12.53 -2.50
C THR A 346 24.43 11.89 -3.04
N LEU A 347 24.37 10.56 -3.14
CA LEU A 347 23.17 9.86 -3.61
C LEU A 347 21.95 10.20 -2.74
N TYR A 348 22.08 10.07 -1.42
CA TYR A 348 20.99 10.37 -0.50
C TYR A 348 20.56 11.84 -0.58
N THR A 349 21.52 12.76 -0.66
CA THR A 349 21.24 14.21 -0.74
C THR A 349 20.46 14.55 -2.02
N VAL A 350 20.88 14.01 -3.17
CA VAL A 350 20.20 14.23 -4.44
C VAL A 350 18.81 13.60 -4.40
N TRP A 351 18.67 12.40 -3.85
CA TRP A 351 17.38 11.73 -3.74
C TRP A 351 16.42 12.53 -2.85
N LEU A 352 16.86 12.91 -1.65
CA LEU A 352 16.06 13.69 -0.71
C LEU A 352 15.61 15.02 -1.31
N ALA A 353 16.49 15.70 -2.06
CA ALA A 353 16.14 16.94 -2.73
C ALA A 353 15.06 16.75 -3.82
N ASN A 354 15.11 15.66 -4.59
CA ASN A 354 14.08 15.34 -5.58
C ASN A 354 12.76 14.96 -4.90
N ALA A 355 12.82 14.08 -3.90
CA ALA A 355 11.65 13.62 -3.17
C ALA A 355 10.94 14.77 -2.45
N ALA A 356 11.68 15.71 -1.86
CA ALA A 356 11.09 16.88 -1.19
C ALA A 356 10.30 17.80 -2.12
N LEU A 357 10.46 17.68 -3.44
CA LEU A 357 9.70 18.43 -4.44
C LEU A 357 8.49 17.66 -4.99
N LEU A 358 8.52 16.33 -4.97
CA LEU A 358 7.63 15.51 -5.79
C LEU A 358 6.91 14.39 -5.03
N ASP A 359 7.52 13.84 -3.98
CA ASP A 359 7.03 12.63 -3.32
C ASP A 359 5.98 12.96 -2.25
N VAL A 360 4.93 12.13 -2.20
CA VAL A 360 3.89 12.23 -1.17
C VAL A 360 3.62 10.83 -0.56
N PRO A 361 3.94 10.62 0.74
CA PRO A 361 4.67 11.53 1.62
C PRO A 361 6.16 11.60 1.25
N LEU A 362 6.87 12.63 1.73
CA LEU A 362 8.33 12.63 1.75
C LEU A 362 8.78 11.60 2.80
N ARG A 363 9.22 10.42 2.36
CA ARG A 363 9.47 9.28 3.25
C ARG A 363 10.83 8.61 3.04
N PRO A 364 11.87 9.03 3.76
CA PRO A 364 13.05 8.19 3.96
C PRO A 364 12.65 6.89 4.64
N HIS A 365 13.03 5.78 4.02
CA HIS A 365 12.79 4.42 4.50
C HIS A 365 13.87 3.51 3.94
N THR A 366 14.32 2.55 4.74
CA THR A 366 15.40 1.64 4.37
C THR A 366 15.30 0.35 5.17
N MET A 367 15.83 -0.73 4.62
CA MET A 367 16.15 -1.92 5.39
C MET A 367 17.14 -1.55 6.50
N ASN A 368 16.78 -1.80 7.76
CA ASN A 368 17.68 -1.56 8.88
C ASN A 368 18.82 -2.60 8.83
N THR A 369 20.06 -2.11 8.76
CA THR A 369 21.26 -2.96 8.69
C THR A 369 21.98 -3.09 10.02
N ALA A 370 21.41 -2.54 11.11
CA ALA A 370 22.09 -2.36 12.38
C ALA A 370 21.61 -3.28 13.53
N ASN A 371 20.70 -4.23 13.25
CA ASN A 371 20.23 -5.20 14.24
C ASN A 371 20.92 -6.57 14.09
#